data_AF-A0A9D6KG20-F1
#
_entry.id   AF-A0A9D6KG20-F1
#
_cell.length_a   1.000
_cell.length_b   1.000
_cell.length_c   1.000
_cell.angle_alpha   90.00
_cell.angle_beta   90.00
_cell.angle_gamma   90.00
#
_symmetry.space_group_name_H-M   'P 1'
#
loop_
_entity.id
_entity.type
_entity.pdbx_description
1 polymer ?
#
loop_
_entity_poly.entity_id
_entity_poly.type
_entity_poly.pdbx_seq_one_letter_code
_entity_poly.pdbx_strand_id
1 'polypeptide(L)'
;MRAQNTPNTPERNALRVSAYPNTWRIVAGVLIAVSRASLVGIGLWLLEVDQFVPLFALVRIVAVFAGLPACAASLIQRAFSATVELHDDELALRGRDLQVDIPYAAIARVAAWKLPLPGPGLSLWMRSGRKLSYGLELANPMPLLSALSARGGVETARAARADTLMVYADARASVDLWRWHHRLVKFVLFATLPTAVWFSAHQHIAYGGVLGQYYLEGVGPYFKTLGISWGLVVIYLVLYASVWRAVAEAGALFGTWLAPTRTQPIRRAAEITCWMVYYLGVPLLVLRPFLQ
;
A
#
# COMPACT_ATOMS: atom_id res chain seq x y z
N MET A 1 14.88 54.02 -0.62
CA MET A 1 13.68 53.30 -1.12
C MET A 1 14.07 52.43 -2.32
N ARG A 2 14.30 51.14 -2.11
CA ARG A 2 14.11 50.08 -3.12
C ARG A 2 13.99 48.76 -2.38
N ALA A 3 12.86 48.10 -2.62
CA ALA A 3 12.36 46.97 -1.86
C ALA A 3 13.30 45.75 -1.91
N GLN A 4 13.38 45.08 -0.76
CA GLN A 4 13.92 43.74 -0.60
C GLN A 4 13.06 42.75 -1.41
N ASN A 5 13.63 42.14 -2.43
CA ASN A 5 13.14 40.88 -2.98
C ASN A 5 13.76 39.74 -2.18
N THR A 6 13.07 39.30 -1.13
CA THR A 6 13.27 37.97 -0.56
C THR A 6 12.42 36.97 -1.37
N PRO A 7 12.99 35.87 -1.88
CA PRO A 7 12.19 34.78 -2.41
C PRO A 7 11.44 34.13 -1.24
N ASN A 8 10.12 34.29 -1.21
CA ASN A 8 9.24 33.58 -0.30
C ASN A 8 9.37 32.08 -0.54
N THR A 9 9.90 31.35 0.44
CA THR A 9 9.90 29.88 0.47
C THR A 9 8.50 29.40 0.91
N PRO A 10 7.65 28.79 0.04
CA PRO A 10 6.31 28.37 0.44
C PRO A 10 6.28 26.89 0.88
N GLU A 11 7.33 26.38 1.52
CA GLU A 11 7.55 24.91 1.59
C GLU A 11 6.95 24.18 2.81
N ARG A 12 6.32 24.84 3.79
CA ARG A 12 5.85 24.15 5.02
C ARG A 12 4.35 23.87 5.13
N ASN A 13 3.51 24.40 4.23
CA ASN A 13 2.04 24.26 4.32
C ASN A 13 1.41 23.51 3.14
N ALA A 14 2.21 22.94 2.24
CA ALA A 14 1.73 22.19 1.09
C ALA A 14 1.65 20.69 1.39
N LEU A 15 0.44 20.12 1.38
CA LEU A 15 0.18 18.70 1.58
C LEU A 15 -0.20 18.05 0.25
N ARG A 16 0.49 16.96 -0.13
CA ARG A 16 0.11 16.18 -1.32
C ARG A 16 -1.15 15.38 -1.04
N VAL A 17 -2.14 15.49 -1.92
CA VAL A 17 -3.42 14.80 -1.85
C VAL A 17 -3.80 14.25 -3.22
N SER A 18 -4.77 13.34 -3.26
CA SER A 18 -5.47 13.01 -4.51
C SER A 18 -6.90 13.51 -4.43
N ALA A 19 -7.30 14.36 -5.37
CA ALA A 19 -8.62 15.00 -5.38
C ALA A 19 -9.53 14.33 -6.43
N TYR A 20 -10.34 13.37 -6.00
CA TYR A 20 -11.19 12.60 -6.91
C TYR A 20 -12.59 13.18 -7.05
N PRO A 21 -13.12 13.25 -8.28
CA PRO A 21 -14.56 13.16 -8.48
C PRO A 21 -15.11 11.88 -7.86
N ASN A 22 -16.35 11.94 -7.37
CA ASN A 22 -16.99 10.83 -6.64
C ASN A 22 -16.97 9.49 -7.43
N THR A 23 -17.15 9.54 -8.76
CA THR A 23 -17.11 8.36 -9.65
C THR A 23 -15.72 7.73 -9.72
N TRP A 24 -14.68 8.55 -9.95
CA TRP A 24 -13.30 8.07 -10.05
C TRP A 24 -12.77 7.51 -8.72
N ARG A 25 -13.26 8.04 -7.59
CA ARG A 25 -13.00 7.45 -6.28
C ARG A 25 -13.50 6.01 -6.19
N ILE A 26 -14.73 5.73 -6.66
CA ILE A 26 -15.31 4.39 -6.64
C ILE A 26 -14.50 3.46 -7.55
N VAL A 27 -14.18 3.90 -8.76
CA VAL A 27 -13.38 3.12 -9.72
C VAL A 27 -12.01 2.78 -9.13
N ALA A 28 -11.28 3.77 -8.60
CA ALA A 28 -9.98 3.55 -7.96
C ALA A 28 -10.10 2.60 -6.75
N GLY A 29 -11.13 2.78 -5.92
CA GLY A 29 -11.41 1.92 -4.77
C GLY A 29 -11.66 0.46 -5.17
N VAL A 30 -12.48 0.22 -6.20
CA VAL A 30 -12.77 -1.12 -6.73
C VAL A 30 -11.52 -1.76 -7.31
N LEU A 31 -10.73 -1.02 -8.11
CA LEU A 31 -9.50 -1.54 -8.70
C LEU A 31 -8.47 -1.96 -7.63
N ILE A 32 -8.32 -1.17 -6.57
CA ILE A 32 -7.45 -1.52 -5.44
C ILE A 32 -8.01 -2.74 -4.70
N ALA A 33 -9.33 -2.78 -4.44
CA ALA A 33 -9.95 -3.92 -3.77
C ALA A 33 -9.75 -5.22 -4.56
N VAL A 34 -10.04 -5.21 -5.87
CA VAL A 34 -9.82 -6.34 -6.77
C VAL A 34 -8.35 -6.76 -6.76
N SER A 35 -7.42 -5.80 -6.88
CA SER A 35 -5.99 -6.08 -6.88
C SER A 35 -5.51 -6.78 -5.60
N ARG A 36 -6.00 -6.36 -4.44
CA ARG A 36 -5.55 -6.90 -3.15
C ARG A 36 -6.27 -8.20 -2.79
N ALA A 37 -7.57 -8.28 -3.05
CA ALA A 37 -8.36 -9.48 -2.81
C ALA A 37 -7.91 -10.64 -3.71
N SER A 38 -7.54 -10.36 -4.98
CA SER A 38 -7.07 -11.40 -5.89
C SER A 38 -5.75 -12.03 -5.44
N LEU A 39 -4.79 -11.27 -4.88
CA LEU A 39 -3.56 -11.85 -4.35
C LEU A 39 -3.82 -12.84 -3.21
N VAL A 40 -4.71 -12.47 -2.28
CA VAL A 40 -5.12 -13.36 -1.19
C VAL A 40 -5.86 -14.57 -1.75
N GLY A 41 -6.80 -14.36 -2.67
CA GLY A 41 -7.57 -15.43 -3.30
C GLY A 41 -6.70 -16.42 -4.06
N ILE A 42 -5.72 -15.96 -4.84
CA ILE A 42 -4.75 -16.81 -5.54
C ILE A 42 -3.89 -17.58 -4.54
N GLY A 43 -3.43 -16.92 -3.46
CA GLY A 43 -2.66 -17.55 -2.41
C GLY A 43 -3.41 -18.68 -1.70
N LEU A 44 -4.70 -18.48 -1.40
CA LEU A 44 -5.56 -19.49 -0.80
C LEU A 44 -5.91 -20.61 -1.80
N TRP A 45 -6.22 -20.27 -3.04
CA TRP A 45 -6.49 -21.24 -4.10
C TRP A 45 -5.32 -22.20 -4.30
N LEU A 46 -4.07 -21.71 -4.26
CA LEU A 46 -2.88 -22.56 -4.36
C LEU A 46 -2.73 -23.57 -3.21
N LEU A 47 -3.42 -23.40 -2.09
CA LEU A 47 -3.45 -24.41 -1.01
C LEU A 47 -4.37 -25.58 -1.34
N GLU A 48 -5.33 -25.39 -2.25
CA GLU A 48 -6.30 -26.42 -2.67
C GLU A 48 -5.87 -27.14 -3.95
N VAL A 49 -4.90 -26.59 -4.69
CA VAL A 49 -4.41 -27.18 -5.93
C VAL A 49 -3.37 -28.24 -5.62
N ASP A 50 -3.72 -29.50 -5.85
CA ASP A 50 -2.80 -30.64 -5.68
C ASP A 50 -1.69 -30.70 -6.75
N GLN A 51 -1.83 -29.94 -7.84
CA GLN A 51 -0.91 -29.94 -8.98
C GLN A 51 0.01 -28.72 -9.01
N PHE A 52 1.22 -28.92 -9.51
CA PHE A 52 2.16 -27.82 -9.73
C PHE A 52 1.64 -26.85 -10.82
N VAL A 53 1.53 -25.56 -10.48
CA VAL A 53 1.13 -24.52 -11.43
C VAL A 53 2.38 -23.96 -12.14
N PRO A 54 2.44 -24.01 -13.48
CA PRO A 54 3.60 -23.52 -14.21
C PRO A 54 3.76 -22.00 -14.07
N LEU A 55 5.02 -21.53 -14.02
CA LEU A 55 5.35 -20.11 -13.77
C LEU A 55 4.58 -19.14 -14.66
N PHE A 56 4.54 -19.37 -15.98
CA PHE A 56 3.91 -18.43 -16.90
C PHE A 56 2.39 -18.32 -16.70
N ALA A 57 1.73 -19.41 -16.32
CA ALA A 57 0.31 -19.38 -15.96
C ALA A 57 0.11 -18.55 -14.68
N LEU A 58 0.96 -18.78 -13.67
CA LEU A 58 0.89 -18.05 -12.41
C LEU A 58 1.18 -16.55 -12.58
N VAL A 59 2.22 -16.19 -13.35
CA VAL A 59 2.53 -14.80 -13.73
C VAL A 59 1.34 -14.16 -14.43
N ARG A 60 0.72 -14.85 -15.39
CA ARG A 60 -0.45 -14.32 -16.12
C ARG A 60 -1.61 -14.03 -15.18
N ILE A 61 -1.95 -14.98 -14.29
CA ILE A 61 -3.04 -14.80 -13.33
C ILE A 61 -2.76 -13.61 -12.40
N VAL A 62 -1.56 -13.56 -11.80
CA VAL A 62 -1.17 -12.45 -10.91
C VAL A 62 -1.13 -11.12 -11.65
N ALA A 63 -0.58 -11.07 -12.87
CA ALA A 63 -0.51 -9.85 -13.67
C ALA A 63 -1.90 -9.34 -14.05
N VAL A 64 -2.81 -10.23 -14.49
CA VAL A 64 -4.16 -9.84 -14.92
C VAL A 64 -5.03 -9.41 -13.75
N PHE A 65 -5.04 -10.16 -12.65
CA PHE A 65 -5.98 -9.91 -11.54
C PHE A 65 -5.43 -8.98 -10.46
N ALA A 66 -4.11 -8.87 -10.29
CA ALA A 66 -3.50 -8.01 -9.30
C ALA A 66 -2.72 -6.84 -9.91
N GLY A 67 -1.91 -7.12 -10.94
CA GLY A 67 -1.04 -6.15 -11.60
C GLY A 67 -1.80 -5.06 -12.36
N LEU A 68 -2.62 -5.45 -13.34
CA LEU A 68 -3.36 -4.51 -14.18
C LEU A 68 -4.27 -3.58 -13.36
N PRO A 69 -5.08 -4.07 -12.39
CA PRO A 69 -5.91 -3.18 -11.59
C PRO A 69 -5.09 -2.25 -10.70
N ALA A 70 -3.97 -2.71 -10.14
CA ALA A 70 -3.05 -1.85 -9.38
C ALA A 70 -2.45 -0.75 -10.27
N CYS A 71 -2.01 -1.08 -11.48
CA CYS A 71 -1.49 -0.11 -12.44
C CYS A 71 -2.55 0.91 -12.83
N ALA A 72 -3.77 0.47 -13.15
CA ALA A 72 -4.88 1.35 -13.49
C ALA A 72 -5.23 2.30 -12.32
N ALA A 73 -5.35 1.78 -11.09
CA ALA A 73 -5.56 2.60 -9.90
C ALA A 73 -4.44 3.62 -9.68
N SER A 74 -3.19 3.23 -9.90
CA SER A 74 -2.03 4.12 -9.79
C SER A 74 -2.06 5.23 -10.84
N LEU A 75 -2.50 4.94 -12.06
CA LEU A 75 -2.67 5.96 -13.11
C LEU A 75 -3.78 6.94 -12.76
N ILE A 76 -4.91 6.46 -12.22
CA ILE A 76 -6.00 7.31 -11.73
C ILE A 76 -5.50 8.20 -10.59
N GLN A 77 -4.80 7.64 -9.59
CA GLN A 77 -4.17 8.40 -8.50
C GLN A 77 -3.25 9.51 -9.01
N ARG A 78 -2.40 9.21 -10.01
CA ARG A 78 -1.47 10.19 -10.60
C ARG A 78 -2.20 11.25 -11.42
N ALA A 79 -3.27 10.88 -12.13
CA ALA A 79 -4.07 11.82 -12.92
C ALA A 79 -4.81 12.83 -12.03
N PHE A 80 -5.28 12.42 -10.85
CA PHE A 80 -5.99 13.26 -9.88
C PHE A 80 -5.09 13.76 -8.73
N SER A 81 -3.77 13.76 -8.93
CA SER A 81 -2.85 14.27 -7.93
C SER A 81 -2.98 15.79 -7.81
N ALA A 82 -3.10 16.26 -6.57
CA ALA A 82 -3.23 17.65 -6.21
C ALA A 82 -2.42 17.97 -4.95
N THR A 83 -2.32 19.25 -4.65
CA THR A 83 -1.67 19.79 -3.47
C THR A 83 -2.68 20.67 -2.75
N VAL A 84 -2.77 20.50 -1.44
CA VAL A 84 -3.53 21.38 -0.56
C VAL A 84 -2.55 22.35 0.08
N GLU A 85 -2.73 23.63 -0.18
CA GLU A 85 -1.97 24.71 0.42
C GLU A 85 -2.84 25.38 1.49
N LEU A 86 -2.30 25.43 2.70
CA LEU A 86 -2.99 26.01 3.86
C LEU A 86 -2.52 27.45 4.06
N HIS A 87 -3.39 28.40 3.70
CA HIS A 87 -3.21 29.82 3.98
C HIS A 87 -3.92 30.19 5.29
N ASP A 88 -3.82 31.45 5.70
CA ASP A 88 -4.35 31.92 6.99
C ASP A 88 -5.88 31.93 7.03
N ASP A 89 -6.55 32.30 5.92
CA ASP A 89 -8.02 32.37 5.82
C ASP A 89 -8.66 31.39 4.82
N GLU A 90 -7.83 30.73 3.99
CA GLU A 90 -8.32 29.85 2.93
C GLU A 90 -7.51 28.58 2.77
N LEU A 91 -8.19 27.56 2.25
CA LEU A 91 -7.62 26.31 1.78
C LEU A 91 -7.58 26.35 0.26
N ALA A 92 -6.38 26.39 -0.30
CA ALA A 92 -6.17 26.38 -1.74
C ALA A 92 -5.89 24.94 -2.20
N LEU A 93 -6.72 24.43 -3.12
CA LEU A 93 -6.52 23.15 -3.77
C LEU A 93 -5.96 23.41 -5.17
N ARG A 94 -4.72 22.95 -5.40
CA ARG A 94 -4.00 23.12 -6.66
C ARG A 94 -3.69 21.75 -7.26
N GLY A 95 -4.22 21.44 -8.42
CA GLY A 95 -3.95 20.24 -9.21
C GLY A 95 -3.73 20.62 -10.67
N ARG A 96 -3.55 19.62 -11.55
CA ARG A 96 -3.26 19.87 -12.97
C ARG A 96 -4.35 20.70 -13.66
N ASP A 97 -5.59 20.30 -13.47
CA ASP A 97 -6.79 20.94 -14.06
C ASP A 97 -7.76 21.42 -12.97
N LEU A 98 -7.26 21.59 -11.74
CA LEU A 98 -8.07 21.89 -10.57
C LEU A 98 -7.45 23.04 -9.78
N GLN A 99 -8.10 24.19 -9.79
CA GLN A 99 -7.69 25.35 -9.01
C GLN A 99 -8.90 25.88 -8.25
N VAL A 100 -8.96 25.60 -6.95
CA VAL A 100 -10.11 25.96 -6.11
C VAL A 100 -9.62 26.52 -4.79
N ASP A 101 -9.97 27.76 -4.51
CA ASP A 101 -9.69 28.42 -3.24
C ASP A 101 -10.96 28.41 -2.39
N ILE A 102 -10.86 27.83 -1.19
CA ILE A 102 -11.98 27.55 -0.30
C ILE A 102 -11.76 28.32 1.00
N PRO A 103 -12.47 29.43 1.23
CA PRO A 103 -12.41 30.14 2.51
C PRO A 103 -12.85 29.22 3.64
N TYR A 104 -12.15 29.25 4.79
CA TYR A 104 -12.53 28.39 5.92
C TYR A 104 -13.96 28.65 6.40
N ALA A 105 -14.42 29.90 6.36
CA ALA A 105 -15.79 30.30 6.70
C ALA A 105 -16.86 29.61 5.83
N ALA A 106 -16.50 29.24 4.60
CA ALA A 106 -17.37 28.54 3.66
C ALA A 106 -17.49 27.04 3.95
N ILE A 107 -16.62 26.47 4.78
CA ILE A 107 -16.67 25.05 5.17
C ILE A 107 -17.63 24.90 6.35
N ALA A 108 -18.72 24.16 6.14
CA ALA A 108 -19.66 23.84 7.21
C ALA A 108 -19.32 22.52 7.90
N ARG A 109 -18.90 21.50 7.14
CA ARG A 109 -18.63 20.18 7.71
C ARG A 109 -17.49 19.46 7.00
N VAL A 110 -16.63 18.84 7.80
CA VAL A 110 -15.62 17.87 7.37
C VAL A 110 -16.08 16.48 7.80
N ALA A 111 -16.10 15.52 6.88
CA ALA A 111 -16.47 14.15 7.16
C ALA A 111 -15.44 13.17 6.62
N ALA A 112 -14.96 12.27 7.48
CA ALA A 112 -14.15 11.13 7.06
C ALA A 112 -14.97 10.18 6.18
N TRP A 113 -14.31 9.53 5.22
CA TRP A 113 -14.95 8.49 4.43
C TRP A 113 -15.17 7.24 5.29
N LYS A 114 -16.38 6.68 5.24
CA LYS A 114 -16.72 5.42 5.94
C LYS A 114 -15.98 4.19 5.40
N LEU A 115 -15.55 4.23 4.15
CA LEU A 115 -14.79 3.17 3.50
C LEU A 115 -13.42 3.73 3.10
N PRO A 116 -12.30 3.20 3.62
CA PRO A 116 -10.96 3.71 3.36
C PRO A 116 -10.42 3.21 2.01
N LEU A 117 -11.19 3.39 0.94
CA LEU A 117 -10.84 3.03 -0.44
C LEU A 117 -11.02 4.26 -1.35
N PRO A 118 -10.06 4.57 -2.24
CA PRO A 118 -8.77 3.91 -2.48
C PRO A 118 -7.73 4.03 -1.34
N GLY A 119 -7.96 4.97 -0.42
CA GLY A 119 -7.18 5.20 0.78
C GLY A 119 -7.99 5.99 1.82
N PRO A 120 -7.37 6.44 2.92
CA PRO A 120 -8.04 7.33 3.85
C PRO A 120 -8.35 8.66 3.19
N GLY A 121 -9.56 9.17 3.40
CA GLY A 121 -9.96 10.41 2.77
C GLY A 121 -11.07 11.16 3.48
N LEU A 122 -11.26 12.39 3.05
CA LEU A 122 -12.16 13.38 3.61
C LEU A 122 -13.11 13.91 2.54
N SER A 123 -14.34 14.22 2.95
CA SER A 123 -15.30 14.99 2.15
C SER A 123 -15.57 16.31 2.85
N LEU A 124 -15.49 17.41 2.09
CA LEU A 124 -15.83 18.74 2.57
C LEU A 124 -17.26 19.09 2.15
N TRP A 125 -18.03 19.64 3.08
CA TRP A 125 -19.36 20.18 2.86
C TRP A 125 -19.33 21.68 3.06
N MET A 126 -19.83 22.39 2.08
CA MET A 126 -19.89 23.83 2.07
C MET A 126 -21.10 24.32 2.88
N ARG A 127 -21.02 25.54 3.41
CA ARG A 127 -22.13 26.23 4.08
C ARG A 127 -23.34 26.45 3.18
N SER A 128 -23.13 26.46 1.87
CA SER A 128 -24.20 26.42 0.86
C SER A 128 -24.99 25.10 0.84
N GLY A 129 -24.66 24.13 1.70
CA GLY A 129 -25.30 22.81 1.74
C GLY A 129 -24.78 21.83 0.69
N ARG A 130 -23.99 22.31 -0.28
CA ARG A 130 -23.41 21.46 -1.32
C ARG A 130 -22.16 20.74 -0.81
N LYS A 131 -22.05 19.46 -1.13
CA LYS A 131 -20.80 18.72 -0.99
C LYS A 131 -19.80 19.22 -2.04
N LEU A 132 -18.54 19.43 -1.66
CA LEU A 132 -17.47 19.67 -2.62
C LEU A 132 -17.41 18.48 -3.59
N SER A 133 -17.41 18.74 -4.90
CA SER A 133 -17.44 17.71 -5.94
C SER A 133 -16.22 16.77 -5.89
N TYR A 134 -15.14 17.22 -5.24
CA TYR A 134 -13.90 16.48 -5.07
C TYR A 134 -13.76 15.97 -3.64
N GLY A 135 -13.51 14.67 -3.50
CA GLY A 135 -13.07 14.04 -2.26
C GLY A 135 -11.54 14.00 -2.18
N LEU A 136 -10.99 14.27 -1.00
CA LEU A 136 -9.54 14.35 -0.79
C LEU A 136 -9.04 13.04 -0.17
N GLU A 137 -8.19 12.30 -0.86
CA GLU A 137 -7.42 11.18 -0.28
C GLU A 137 -6.09 11.71 0.25
N LEU A 138 -5.74 11.34 1.48
CA LEU A 138 -4.48 11.68 2.13
C LEU A 138 -3.91 10.44 2.82
N ALA A 139 -2.60 10.20 2.64
CA ALA A 139 -1.91 9.14 3.36
C ALA A 139 -1.91 9.39 4.88
N ASN A 140 -1.68 10.64 5.30
CA ASN A 140 -1.88 11.09 6.68
C ASN A 140 -2.88 12.27 6.71
N PRO A 141 -4.11 12.07 7.22
CA PRO A 141 -5.11 13.13 7.31
C PRO A 141 -4.92 14.07 8.52
N MET A 142 -4.08 13.72 9.51
CA MET A 142 -3.96 14.49 10.76
C MET A 142 -3.46 15.92 10.58
N PRO A 143 -2.44 16.22 9.76
CA PRO A 143 -1.98 17.59 9.56
C PRO A 143 -3.08 18.50 9.00
N LEU A 144 -3.85 17.99 8.02
CA LEU A 144 -4.94 18.75 7.40
C LEU A 144 -6.09 18.99 8.38
N LEU A 145 -6.54 17.94 9.09
CA LEU A 145 -7.58 18.08 10.10
C LEU A 145 -7.14 19.05 11.21
N SER A 146 -5.84 19.06 11.55
CA SER A 146 -5.25 19.97 12.53
C SER A 146 -5.33 21.41 12.10
N ALA A 147 -4.90 21.71 10.88
CA ALA A 147 -5.02 23.04 10.32
C ALA A 147 -6.48 23.52 10.25
N LEU A 148 -7.40 22.66 9.80
CA LEU A 148 -8.83 23.02 9.71
C LEU A 148 -9.47 23.29 11.08
N SER A 149 -9.08 22.54 12.11
CA SER A 149 -9.59 22.76 13.46
C SER A 149 -8.99 24.01 14.14
N ALA A 150 -7.70 24.28 13.91
CA ALA A 150 -6.98 25.34 14.62
C ALA A 150 -7.09 26.69 13.93
N ARG A 151 -6.99 26.74 12.59
CA ARG A 151 -7.07 27.97 11.79
C ARG A 151 -8.50 28.26 11.36
N GLY A 152 -9.20 27.25 10.86
CA GLY A 152 -10.56 27.41 10.32
C GLY A 152 -11.68 27.36 11.36
N GLY A 153 -11.39 27.04 12.62
CA GLY A 153 -12.40 26.90 13.69
C GLY A 153 -13.45 25.82 13.41
N VAL A 154 -13.16 24.86 12.52
CA VAL A 154 -14.17 23.90 12.05
C VAL A 154 -14.32 22.76 13.07
N GLU A 155 -15.36 22.82 13.91
CA GLU A 155 -15.63 21.83 14.97
C GLU A 155 -15.69 20.40 14.44
N THR A 156 -16.31 20.21 13.27
CA THR A 156 -16.45 18.89 12.64
C THR A 156 -15.09 18.29 12.22
N ALA A 157 -14.04 19.09 12.04
CA ALA A 157 -12.69 18.58 11.81
C ALA A 157 -12.09 17.96 13.09
N ARG A 158 -12.48 18.44 14.28
CA ARG A 158 -12.11 17.81 15.56
C ARG A 158 -12.83 16.48 15.74
N ALA A 159 -14.13 16.42 15.43
CA ALA A 159 -14.88 15.16 15.44
C ALA A 159 -14.31 14.15 14.44
N ALA A 160 -13.94 14.59 13.23
CA ALA A 160 -13.31 13.73 12.23
C ALA A 160 -11.94 13.20 12.68
N ARG A 161 -11.15 13.94 13.47
CA ARG A 161 -9.90 13.40 14.04
C ARG A 161 -10.13 12.22 14.99
N ALA A 162 -11.25 12.22 15.72
CA ALA A 162 -11.59 11.16 16.66
C ALA A 162 -12.19 9.92 15.97
N ASP A 163 -12.49 10.00 14.66
CA ASP A 163 -13.00 8.87 13.89
C ASP A 163 -11.97 7.74 13.86
N THR A 164 -12.41 6.52 14.16
CA THR A 164 -11.59 5.29 14.15
C THR A 164 -10.77 5.15 12.87
N LEU A 165 -11.34 5.47 11.70
CA LEU A 165 -10.63 5.34 10.42
C LEU A 165 -9.52 6.37 10.26
N MET A 166 -9.67 7.57 10.84
CA MET A 166 -8.65 8.60 10.80
C MET A 166 -7.52 8.31 11.79
N VAL A 167 -7.85 7.79 12.98
CA VAL A 167 -6.85 7.33 13.96
C VAL A 167 -6.05 6.14 13.40
N TYR A 168 -6.72 5.17 12.77
CA TYR A 168 -6.05 4.07 12.08
C TYR A 168 -5.17 4.56 10.92
N ALA A 169 -5.64 5.52 10.13
CA ALA A 169 -4.86 6.10 9.03
C ALA A 169 -3.58 6.80 9.53
N ASP A 170 -3.67 7.56 10.62
CA ASP A 170 -2.50 8.18 11.27
C ASP A 170 -1.49 7.14 11.75
N ALA A 171 -1.98 6.12 12.48
CA ALA A 171 -1.11 5.04 12.95
C ALA A 171 -0.44 4.30 11.78
N ARG A 172 -1.17 4.03 10.71
CA ARG A 172 -0.63 3.42 9.49
C ARG A 172 0.44 4.30 8.83
N ALA A 173 0.23 5.62 8.78
CA ALA A 173 1.21 6.56 8.24
C ALA A 173 2.46 6.71 9.13
N SER A 174 2.32 6.53 10.45
CA SER A 174 3.44 6.67 11.39
C SER A 174 4.47 5.52 11.34
N VAL A 175 4.10 4.37 10.77
CA VAL A 175 4.99 3.19 10.65
C VAL A 175 5.72 3.17 9.29
N ASP A 176 5.85 4.34 8.64
CA ASP A 176 6.52 4.49 7.35
C ASP A 176 8.04 4.28 7.47
N LEU A 177 8.47 3.02 7.51
CA LEU A 177 9.85 2.68 7.85
C LEU A 177 10.77 2.44 6.66
N TRP A 178 10.35 2.06 5.45
CA TRP A 178 11.37 1.75 4.43
C TRP A 178 10.87 1.71 2.97
N ARG A 179 11.10 2.81 2.25
CA ARG A 179 10.71 3.09 0.85
C ARG A 179 11.40 2.14 -0.14
N TRP A 180 10.62 1.45 -0.98
CA TRP A 180 10.96 0.71 -2.22
C TRP A 180 12.18 -0.23 -2.24
N HIS A 181 13.37 0.21 -1.83
CA HIS A 181 14.58 -0.61 -1.67
C HIS A 181 14.31 -1.83 -0.79
N HIS A 182 13.56 -1.68 0.31
CA HIS A 182 13.16 -2.82 1.12
C HIS A 182 12.19 -3.76 0.40
N ARG A 183 11.39 -3.30 -0.57
CA ARG A 183 10.52 -4.21 -1.35
C ARG A 183 11.36 -5.08 -2.29
N LEU A 184 12.35 -4.48 -2.96
CA LEU A 184 13.30 -5.22 -3.79
C LEU A 184 14.14 -6.18 -2.93
N VAL A 185 14.71 -5.72 -1.82
CA VAL A 185 15.47 -6.59 -0.92
C VAL A 185 14.57 -7.71 -0.35
N LYS A 186 13.35 -7.39 0.08
CA LYS A 186 12.43 -8.37 0.69
C LYS A 186 11.93 -9.42 -0.28
N PHE A 187 11.63 -9.07 -1.53
CA PHE A 187 11.00 -10.02 -2.47
C PHE A 187 11.96 -10.55 -3.52
N VAL A 188 12.93 -9.76 -3.97
CA VAL A 188 13.89 -10.16 -5.01
C VAL A 188 15.11 -10.81 -4.36
N LEU A 189 15.76 -10.11 -3.41
CA LEU A 189 16.98 -10.61 -2.78
C LEU A 189 16.70 -11.73 -1.78
N PHE A 190 15.70 -11.60 -0.91
CA PHE A 190 15.37 -12.68 0.02
C PHE A 190 14.94 -13.95 -0.70
N ALA A 191 14.29 -13.85 -1.88
CA ALA A 191 13.90 -15.01 -2.68
C ALA A 191 15.10 -15.82 -3.18
N THR A 192 16.28 -15.21 -3.31
CA THR A 192 17.47 -15.96 -3.78
C THR A 192 17.90 -17.03 -2.79
N LEU A 193 17.71 -16.82 -1.48
CA LEU A 193 18.06 -17.79 -0.45
C LEU A 193 17.29 -19.13 -0.56
N PRO A 194 15.94 -19.15 -0.46
CA PRO A 194 15.19 -20.38 -0.64
C PRO A 194 15.30 -20.94 -2.06
N THR A 195 15.42 -20.07 -3.08
CA THR A 195 15.68 -20.53 -4.45
C THR A 195 17.00 -21.28 -4.54
N ALA A 196 18.09 -20.76 -3.95
CA ALA A 196 19.40 -21.39 -4.00
C ALA A 196 19.42 -22.75 -3.31
N VAL A 197 18.75 -22.88 -2.15
CA VAL A 197 18.62 -24.16 -1.45
C VAL A 197 17.88 -25.18 -2.30
N TRP A 198 16.68 -24.81 -2.79
CA TRP A 198 15.87 -25.69 -3.64
C TRP A 198 16.58 -26.06 -4.94
N PHE A 199 17.16 -25.08 -5.63
CA PHE A 199 17.86 -25.27 -6.89
C PHE A 199 19.10 -26.14 -6.70
N SER A 200 19.89 -25.92 -5.65
CA SER A 200 21.04 -26.77 -5.32
C SER A 200 20.61 -28.22 -5.08
N ALA A 201 19.53 -28.44 -4.34
CA ALA A 201 18.99 -29.79 -4.13
C ALA A 201 18.55 -30.44 -5.44
N HIS A 202 17.80 -29.72 -6.28
CA HIS A 202 17.37 -30.21 -7.59
C HIS A 202 18.56 -30.57 -8.48
N GLN A 203 19.60 -29.72 -8.51
CA GLN A 203 20.82 -29.97 -9.29
C GLN A 203 21.58 -31.21 -8.81
N HIS A 204 21.70 -31.42 -7.50
CA HIS A 204 22.32 -32.64 -6.96
C HIS A 204 21.52 -33.90 -7.28
N ILE A 205 20.19 -33.86 -7.16
CA ILE A 205 19.33 -35.02 -7.36
C ILE A 205 19.25 -35.40 -8.84
N ALA A 206 19.02 -34.43 -9.73
CA ALA A 206 18.80 -34.70 -11.15
C ALA A 206 20.09 -34.81 -11.96
N TYR A 207 21.14 -34.09 -11.56
CA TYR A 207 22.36 -33.92 -12.36
C TYR A 207 23.66 -34.26 -11.62
N GLY A 208 23.59 -34.71 -10.37
CA GLY A 208 24.76 -35.18 -9.61
C GLY A 208 25.66 -34.08 -9.03
N GLY A 209 25.28 -32.80 -9.13
CA GLY A 209 26.03 -31.70 -8.53
C GLY A 209 25.47 -30.31 -8.88
N VAL A 210 25.89 -29.26 -8.16
CA VAL A 210 25.36 -27.87 -8.31
C VAL A 210 25.48 -27.31 -9.73
N LEU A 211 26.49 -27.74 -10.49
CA LEU A 211 26.74 -27.34 -11.88
C LEU A 211 26.47 -28.49 -12.87
N GLY A 212 25.82 -29.56 -12.43
CA GLY A 212 25.60 -30.76 -13.26
C GLY A 212 24.86 -30.43 -14.55
N GLN A 213 23.74 -29.68 -14.46
CA GLN A 213 23.00 -29.27 -15.67
C GLN A 213 23.83 -28.35 -16.57
N TYR A 214 24.68 -27.49 -16.00
CA TYR A 214 25.55 -26.61 -16.78
C TYR A 214 26.52 -27.42 -17.65
N TYR A 215 27.11 -28.49 -17.10
CA TYR A 215 28.04 -29.34 -17.85
C TYR A 215 27.35 -30.30 -18.82
N LEU A 216 26.13 -30.75 -18.51
CA LEU A 216 25.40 -31.74 -19.32
C LEU A 216 24.56 -31.11 -20.43
N GLU A 217 23.88 -30.01 -20.14
CA GLU A 217 22.91 -29.36 -21.05
C GLU A 217 23.35 -27.95 -21.49
N GLY A 218 24.42 -27.43 -20.90
CA GLY A 218 24.96 -26.12 -21.22
C GLY A 218 24.36 -24.96 -20.41
N VAL A 219 24.83 -23.75 -20.72
CA VAL A 219 24.53 -22.53 -19.95
C VAL A 219 23.06 -22.08 -20.06
N GLY A 220 22.43 -22.28 -21.21
CA GLY A 220 21.06 -21.83 -21.47
C GLY A 220 20.02 -22.53 -20.57
N PRO A 221 19.94 -23.87 -20.60
CA PRO A 221 19.04 -24.64 -19.73
C PRO A 221 19.26 -24.38 -18.24
N TYR A 222 20.54 -24.27 -17.81
CA TYR A 222 20.88 -23.96 -16.42
C TYR A 222 20.25 -22.65 -15.92
N PHE A 223 20.49 -21.54 -16.63
CA PHE A 223 19.93 -20.24 -16.25
C PHE A 223 18.41 -20.17 -16.45
N LYS A 224 17.86 -20.92 -17.40
CA LYS A 224 16.41 -21.05 -17.57
C LYS A 224 15.76 -21.71 -16.37
N THR A 225 16.28 -22.85 -15.91
CA THR A 225 15.79 -23.54 -14.71
C THR A 225 15.91 -22.63 -13.50
N LEU A 226 17.08 -22.02 -13.29
CA LEU A 226 17.30 -21.07 -12.19
C LEU A 226 16.31 -19.91 -12.21
N GLY A 227 16.11 -19.28 -13.38
CA GLY A 227 15.19 -18.16 -13.55
C GLY A 227 13.72 -18.54 -13.31
N ILE A 228 13.31 -19.74 -13.75
CA ILE A 228 11.96 -20.25 -13.52
C ILE A 228 11.74 -20.53 -12.02
N SER A 229 12.67 -21.24 -11.38
CA SER A 229 12.61 -21.53 -9.95
C SER A 229 12.58 -20.24 -9.12
N TRP A 230 13.46 -19.29 -9.46
CA TRP A 230 13.50 -17.98 -8.80
C TRP A 230 12.18 -17.23 -8.96
N GLY A 231 11.65 -17.14 -10.18
CA GLY A 231 10.38 -16.44 -10.44
C GLY A 231 9.20 -17.03 -9.67
N LEU A 232 9.13 -18.36 -9.55
CA LEU A 232 8.10 -19.03 -8.76
C LEU A 232 8.20 -18.66 -7.29
N VAL A 233 9.41 -18.75 -6.71
CA VAL A 233 9.66 -18.41 -5.31
C VAL A 233 9.29 -16.95 -5.02
N VAL A 234 9.65 -16.01 -5.90
CA VAL A 234 9.26 -14.59 -5.76
C VAL A 234 7.74 -14.46 -5.69
N ILE A 235 7.00 -15.11 -6.59
CA ILE A 235 5.53 -15.02 -6.60
C ILE A 235 4.94 -15.65 -5.34
N TYR A 236 5.40 -16.84 -4.93
CA TYR A 236 4.93 -17.48 -3.70
C TYR A 236 5.18 -16.60 -2.47
N LEU A 237 6.33 -15.92 -2.39
CA LEU A 237 6.61 -14.99 -1.30
C LEU A 237 5.69 -13.76 -1.32
N VAL A 238 5.36 -13.23 -2.50
CA VAL A 238 4.39 -12.14 -2.63
C VAL A 238 3.00 -12.58 -2.18
N LEU A 239 2.55 -13.76 -2.59
CA LEU A 239 1.25 -14.32 -2.21
C LEU A 239 1.19 -14.59 -0.70
N TYR A 240 2.22 -15.25 -0.15
CA TYR A 240 2.36 -15.48 1.29
C TYR A 240 2.32 -14.17 2.07
N ALA A 241 3.10 -13.17 1.65
CA ALA A 241 3.08 -11.85 2.28
C ALA A 241 1.70 -11.18 2.18
N SER A 242 0.96 -11.37 1.08
CA SER A 242 -0.36 -10.77 0.89
C SER A 242 -1.40 -11.32 1.87
N VAL A 243 -1.39 -12.62 2.15
CA VAL A 243 -2.28 -13.27 3.11
C VAL A 243 -2.04 -12.71 4.52
N TRP A 244 -0.79 -12.75 4.97
CA TRP A 244 -0.43 -12.21 6.29
C TRP A 244 -0.65 -10.72 6.40
N ARG A 245 -0.45 -9.99 5.30
CA ARG A 245 -0.77 -8.57 5.25
C ARG A 245 -2.27 -8.31 5.41
N ALA A 246 -3.13 -9.11 4.78
CA ALA A 246 -4.58 -8.99 4.94
C ALA A 246 -5.02 -9.27 6.39
N VAL A 247 -4.48 -10.33 7.01
CA VAL A 247 -4.72 -10.66 8.42
C VAL A 247 -4.27 -9.51 9.34
N ALA A 248 -3.07 -8.97 9.12
CA ALA A 248 -2.55 -7.87 9.91
C ALA A 248 -3.33 -6.56 9.74
N GLU A 249 -3.78 -6.24 8.53
CA GLU A 249 -4.62 -5.06 8.28
C GLU A 249 -5.98 -5.19 8.95
N ALA A 250 -6.63 -6.35 8.81
CA ALA A 250 -7.91 -6.63 9.47
C ALA A 250 -7.78 -6.59 11.00
N GLY A 251 -6.74 -7.24 11.54
CA GLY A 251 -6.45 -7.25 12.98
C GLY A 251 -6.13 -5.86 13.53
N ALA A 252 -5.36 -5.05 12.80
CA ALA A 252 -5.04 -3.68 13.23
C ALA A 252 -6.27 -2.77 13.19
N LEU A 253 -7.10 -2.87 12.15
CA LEU A 253 -8.35 -2.11 12.07
C LEU A 253 -9.33 -2.49 13.18
N PHE A 254 -9.51 -3.79 13.41
CA PHE A 254 -10.36 -4.30 14.49
C PHE A 254 -9.83 -3.90 15.87
N GLY A 255 -8.52 -3.97 16.08
CA GLY A 255 -7.88 -3.50 17.30
C GLY A 255 -8.02 -1.99 17.53
N THR A 256 -8.00 -1.18 16.47
CA THR A 256 -8.29 0.26 16.53
C THR A 256 -9.72 0.51 16.99
N TRP A 257 -10.68 -0.28 16.49
CA TRP A 257 -12.08 -0.18 16.87
C TRP A 257 -12.32 -0.53 18.34
N LEU A 258 -11.65 -1.58 18.86
CA LEU A 258 -11.76 -1.99 20.26
C LEU A 258 -11.00 -1.07 21.23
N ALA A 259 -9.83 -0.57 20.84
CA ALA A 259 -8.97 0.23 21.71
C ALA A 259 -8.30 1.38 20.93
N PRO A 260 -9.04 2.48 20.64
CA PRO A 260 -8.51 3.60 19.86
C PRO A 260 -7.24 4.23 20.45
N THR A 261 -7.09 4.21 21.79
CA THR A 261 -5.91 4.72 22.51
C THR A 261 -4.65 3.88 22.29
N ARG A 262 -4.80 2.62 21.86
CA ARG A 262 -3.69 1.67 21.60
C ARG A 262 -3.45 1.42 20.11
N THR A 263 -3.98 2.27 19.23
CA THR A 263 -3.87 2.06 17.78
C THR A 263 -2.43 1.96 17.29
N GLN A 264 -1.55 2.88 17.72
CA GLN A 264 -0.14 2.86 17.31
C GLN A 264 0.61 1.59 17.76
N PRO A 265 0.56 1.15 19.03
CA PRO A 265 1.22 -0.09 19.44
C PRO A 265 0.61 -1.32 18.77
N ILE A 266 -0.71 -1.40 18.59
CA ILE A 266 -1.37 -2.48 17.83
C ILE A 266 -0.82 -2.54 16.41
N ARG A 267 -0.71 -1.38 15.75
CA ARG A 267 -0.17 -1.30 14.40
C ARG A 267 1.27 -1.76 14.32
N ARG A 268 2.12 -1.34 15.26
CA ARG A 268 3.52 -1.79 15.33
C ARG A 268 3.62 -3.29 15.56
N ALA A 269 2.82 -3.84 16.47
CA ALA A 269 2.78 -5.28 16.72
C ALA A 269 2.40 -6.05 15.45
N ALA A 270 1.37 -5.62 14.72
CA ALA A 270 0.94 -6.25 13.48
C ALA A 270 2.06 -6.25 12.39
N GLU A 271 2.82 -5.16 12.28
CA GLU A 271 3.97 -5.07 11.36
C GLU A 271 5.14 -5.98 11.80
N ILE A 272 5.44 -6.03 13.11
CA ILE A 272 6.45 -6.93 13.67
C ILE A 272 6.05 -8.39 13.43
N THR A 273 4.80 -8.76 13.66
CA THR A 273 4.29 -10.10 13.39
C THR A 273 4.42 -10.44 11.91
N CYS A 274 4.04 -9.55 10.99
CA CYS A 274 4.24 -9.76 9.55
C CYS A 274 5.72 -9.95 9.21
N TRP A 275 6.61 -9.18 9.83
CA TRP A 275 8.05 -9.30 9.63
C TRP A 275 8.57 -10.65 10.13
N MET A 276 8.22 -11.05 11.35
CA MET A 276 8.61 -12.33 11.94
C MET A 276 8.10 -13.50 11.10
N VAL A 277 6.81 -13.50 10.77
CA VAL A 277 6.20 -14.58 9.97
C VAL A 277 6.85 -14.67 8.58
N TYR A 278 7.21 -13.55 7.96
CA TYR A 278 7.88 -13.57 6.68
C TYR A 278 9.34 -14.06 6.76
N TYR A 279 10.15 -13.48 7.65
CA TYR A 279 11.59 -13.75 7.68
C TYR A 279 11.98 -14.99 8.48
N LEU A 280 11.18 -15.38 9.48
CA LEU A 280 11.39 -16.61 10.25
C LEU A 280 10.53 -17.75 9.72
N GLY A 281 9.27 -17.48 9.35
CA GLY A 281 8.36 -18.51 8.87
C GLY A 281 8.79 -19.15 7.55
N VAL A 282 9.27 -18.35 6.58
CA VAL A 282 9.71 -18.88 5.29
C VAL A 282 10.89 -19.86 5.43
N PRO A 283 12.00 -19.52 6.13
CA PRO A 283 13.09 -20.48 6.33
C PRO A 283 12.65 -21.74 7.08
N LEU A 284 11.81 -21.62 8.11
CA LEU A 284 11.31 -22.78 8.85
C LEU A 284 10.48 -23.72 7.96
N LEU A 285 9.64 -23.16 7.07
CA LEU A 285 8.87 -23.96 6.11
C LEU A 285 9.78 -24.69 5.10
N VAL A 286 10.86 -24.05 4.65
CA VAL A 286 11.84 -24.65 3.75
C VAL A 286 12.68 -25.72 4.44
N LEU A 287 13.01 -25.54 5.72
CA LEU A 287 13.81 -26.49 6.51
C LEU A 287 13.00 -27.69 7.01
N ARG A 288 11.68 -27.55 7.19
CA ARG A 288 10.82 -28.61 7.74
C ARG A 288 11.00 -29.97 7.05
N PRO A 289 11.05 -30.10 5.71
CA PRO A 289 11.24 -31.39 5.06
C PRO A 289 12.59 -32.07 5.37
N PHE A 290 13.58 -31.33 5.85
CA PHE A 290 14.90 -31.86 6.21
C PHE A 290 15.01 -32.26 7.69
N LEU A 291 14.04 -31.89 8.52
CA LEU A 291 14.00 -32.16 9.96
C LEU A 291 13.10 -33.35 10.34
N GLN A 292 12.42 -33.95 9.36
CA GLN A 292 11.57 -35.14 9.49
C GLN A 292 12.30 -36.35 8.93
#